data_AF-A0A6L9XZX3-F1
#
_entry.id   AF-A0A6L9XZX3-F1
#
_cell.length_a   1.000
_cell.length_b   1.000
_cell.length_c   1.000
_cell.angle_alpha   90.00
_cell.angle_beta   90.00
_cell.angle_gamma   90.00
#
_symmetry.space_group_name_H-M   'P 1'
#
loop_
_entity.id
_entity.type
_entity.pdbx_description
1 polymer ?
#
loop_
_entity_poly.entity_id
_entity_poly.type
_entity_poly.pdbx_seq_one_letter_code
_entity_poly.pdbx_strand_id
1 'polypeptide(L)'
;MPVDLPYMPSVANVPAIFDKIKGAGTPPKFTHDFLKTNLGFGSSNDRSVIKILRSLGFLTADGVPTQRYNDFKGTQGKAAVAEGLREGWSELFLSDQKIYEKSAADILATVKGVSGAGDAVARKMATTFKALCDQASWNSRPQQHGTIEDAERESPEVGEQSRPGQQAPILPDSSSGLLRLHHDIHLHLPPTSDVSVYRAIFQALKMELM
;
A
#
# COMPACT_ATOMS: atom_id res chain seq x y z
N MET A 1 -6.45 -21.07 15.24
CA MET A 1 -7.54 -20.37 15.95
C MET A 1 -8.37 -19.65 14.92
N PRO A 2 -9.70 -19.50 15.08
CA PRO A 2 -10.51 -18.75 14.13
C PRO A 2 -10.02 -17.31 14.03
N VAL A 3 -9.83 -16.83 12.80
CA VAL A 3 -9.32 -15.50 12.51
C VAL A 3 -10.46 -14.49 12.66
N ASP A 4 -10.33 -13.52 13.57
CA ASP A 4 -11.31 -12.45 13.73
C ASP A 4 -11.10 -11.38 12.64
N LEU A 5 -11.81 -11.55 11.52
CA LEU A 5 -11.79 -10.58 10.43
C LEU A 5 -12.73 -9.41 10.73
N PRO A 6 -12.24 -8.16 10.75
CA PRO A 6 -13.08 -7.01 11.04
C PRO A 6 -14.09 -6.81 9.90
N TYR A 7 -15.32 -6.44 10.25
CA TYR A 7 -16.40 -6.23 9.29
C TYR A 7 -17.24 -5.01 9.64
N MET A 8 -17.93 -4.46 8.63
CA MET A 8 -18.92 -3.41 8.81
C MET A 8 -20.33 -3.98 8.65
N PRO A 9 -21.31 -3.56 9.49
CA PRO A 9 -22.70 -3.94 9.33
C PRO A 9 -23.31 -3.45 8.01
N SER A 10 -22.83 -2.32 7.50
CA SER A 10 -23.18 -1.76 6.19
C SER A 10 -21.94 -1.15 5.56
N VAL A 11 -21.73 -1.42 4.27
CA VAL A 11 -20.57 -0.93 3.50
C VAL A 11 -20.90 0.25 2.59
N ALA A 12 -22.17 0.67 2.54
CA ALA A 12 -22.64 1.69 1.60
C ALA A 12 -21.87 3.02 1.73
N ASN A 13 -21.46 3.35 2.96
CA ASN A 13 -20.75 4.59 3.25
C ASN A 13 -19.22 4.49 3.06
N VAL A 14 -18.67 3.29 2.83
CA VAL A 14 -17.21 3.09 2.74
C VAL A 14 -16.56 4.01 1.70
N PRO A 15 -17.06 4.10 0.45
CA PRO A 15 -16.46 4.98 -0.55
C PRO A 15 -16.54 6.45 -0.15
N ALA A 16 -17.67 6.89 0.42
CA ALA A 16 -17.88 8.26 0.85
C ALA A 16 -16.99 8.64 2.05
N ILE A 17 -16.79 7.73 3.00
CA ILE A 17 -15.87 7.92 4.12
C ILE A 17 -14.44 8.07 3.60
N PHE A 18 -14.02 7.19 2.69
CA PHE A 18 -12.66 7.22 2.11
C PHE A 18 -12.40 8.51 1.33
N ASP A 19 -13.39 9.01 0.59
CA ASP A 19 -13.31 10.30 -0.11
C ASP A 19 -13.20 11.48 0.87
N LYS A 20 -14.05 11.50 1.91
CA LYS A 20 -13.99 12.54 2.95
C LYS A 20 -12.68 12.53 3.73
N ILE A 21 -12.09 11.36 3.97
CA ILE A 21 -10.76 11.24 4.61
C ILE A 21 -9.68 11.94 3.77
N LYS A 22 -9.74 11.82 2.44
CA LYS A 22 -8.77 12.48 1.54
C LYS A 22 -8.91 14.01 1.59
N GLY A 23 -10.13 14.52 1.65
CA GLY A 23 -10.41 15.95 1.73
C GLY A 23 -10.23 16.57 3.13
N ALA A 24 -10.25 15.77 4.19
CA ALA A 24 -10.18 16.26 5.57
C ALA A 24 -8.72 16.41 6.06
N GLY A 25 -8.51 17.31 7.02
CA GLY A 25 -7.24 17.40 7.76
C GLY A 25 -6.90 16.10 8.50
N THR A 26 -5.61 15.83 8.72
CA THR A 26 -5.18 14.67 9.52
C THR A 26 -5.36 15.01 11.01
N PRO A 27 -6.24 14.32 11.75
CA PRO A 27 -6.43 14.60 13.17
C PRO A 27 -5.27 14.04 14.00
N PRO A 28 -5.03 14.55 15.22
CA PRO A 28 -4.08 13.93 16.15
C PRO A 28 -4.53 12.53 16.58
N LYS A 29 -5.85 12.31 16.69
CA LYS A 29 -6.47 11.00 16.93
C LYS A 29 -7.75 10.86 16.11
N PHE A 30 -7.87 9.75 15.40
CA PHE A 30 -9.06 9.40 14.65
C PHE A 30 -10.06 8.71 15.58
N THR A 31 -10.97 9.50 16.14
CA THR A 31 -12.02 9.04 17.06
C THR A 31 -13.39 8.98 16.38
N HIS A 32 -14.37 8.40 17.06
CA HIS A 32 -15.77 8.44 16.62
C HIS A 32 -16.31 9.87 16.58
N ASP A 33 -15.81 10.76 17.42
CA ASP A 33 -16.18 12.18 17.40
C ASP A 33 -15.71 12.86 16.10
N PHE A 34 -14.47 12.62 15.69
CA PHE A 34 -13.96 13.11 14.41
C PHE A 34 -14.77 12.58 13.22
N LEU A 35 -15.11 11.28 13.23
CA LEU A 35 -15.94 10.66 12.20
C LEU A 35 -17.32 11.36 12.09
N LYS A 36 -17.92 11.70 13.23
CA LYS A 36 -19.22 12.37 13.29
C LYS A 36 -19.15 13.85 12.90
N THR A 37 -18.25 14.61 13.53
CA THR A 37 -18.21 16.07 13.47
C THR A 37 -17.51 16.58 12.22
N ASN A 38 -16.40 15.96 11.83
CA ASN A 38 -15.59 16.44 10.69
C ASN A 38 -15.99 15.76 9.38
N LEU A 39 -16.34 14.47 9.41
CA LEU A 39 -16.67 13.72 8.20
C LEU A 39 -18.19 13.60 7.98
N GLY A 40 -19.01 13.82 9.01
CA GLY A 40 -20.48 13.74 8.92
C GLY A 40 -21.06 12.34 9.07
N PHE A 41 -20.27 11.35 9.48
CA PHE A 41 -20.71 9.96 9.63
C PHE A 41 -20.85 9.59 11.12
N GLY A 42 -22.06 9.79 11.65
CA GLY A 42 -22.34 9.55 13.07
C GLY A 42 -23.12 8.28 13.37
N SER A 43 -23.37 7.39 12.38
CA SER A 43 -24.21 6.23 12.62
C SER A 43 -23.47 5.14 13.39
N SER A 44 -24.22 4.33 14.14
CA SER A 44 -23.67 3.18 14.88
C SER A 44 -22.92 2.19 13.98
N ASN A 45 -23.31 2.10 12.70
CA ASN A 45 -22.66 1.24 11.72
C ASN A 45 -21.30 1.81 11.29
N ASP A 46 -21.20 3.13 11.09
CA ASP A 46 -19.99 3.80 10.64
C ASP A 46 -18.86 3.70 11.66
N ARG A 47 -19.18 3.60 12.97
CA ARG A 47 -18.19 3.38 14.03
C ARG A 47 -17.29 2.16 13.76
N SER A 48 -17.79 1.15 13.04
CA SER A 48 -17.03 -0.05 12.68
C SER A 48 -15.88 0.25 11.71
N VAL A 49 -15.95 1.36 10.95
CA VAL A 49 -14.87 1.77 10.05
C VAL A 49 -13.57 2.00 10.78
N ILE A 50 -13.60 2.43 12.05
CA ILE A 50 -12.39 2.66 12.84
C ILE A 50 -11.64 1.33 13.07
N LYS A 51 -12.36 0.21 13.25
CA LYS A 51 -11.75 -1.13 13.34
C LYS A 51 -11.10 -1.53 12.02
N ILE A 52 -11.76 -1.22 10.91
CA ILE A 52 -11.26 -1.48 9.55
C ILE A 52 -9.98 -0.68 9.29
N LEU A 53 -9.98 0.63 9.57
CA LEU A 53 -8.82 1.50 9.38
C LEU A 53 -7.61 1.05 10.22
N ARG A 54 -7.84 0.57 11.45
CA ARG A 54 -6.78 -0.07 12.25
C ARG A 54 -6.23 -1.32 11.59
N SER A 55 -7.09 -2.16 11.06
CA SER A 55 -6.68 -3.44 10.44
C SER A 55 -6.00 -3.25 9.09
N LEU A 56 -6.30 -2.16 8.38
CA LEU A 56 -5.56 -1.72 7.19
C LEU A 56 -4.19 -1.10 7.53
N GLY A 57 -3.88 -0.89 8.81
CA GLY A 57 -2.66 -0.22 9.25
C GLY A 57 -2.66 1.29 9.05
N PHE A 58 -3.83 1.91 8.83
CA PHE A 58 -3.97 3.37 8.71
C PHE A 58 -4.00 4.04 10.08
N LEU A 59 -4.42 3.32 11.11
CA LEU A 59 -4.49 3.81 12.48
C LEU A 59 -3.72 2.86 13.41
N THR A 60 -3.03 3.42 14.39
CA THR A 60 -2.46 2.64 15.50
C THR A 60 -3.57 2.10 16.41
N ALA A 61 -3.19 1.26 17.39
CA ALA A 61 -4.11 0.80 18.43
C ALA A 61 -4.78 1.96 19.18
N ASP A 62 -4.05 3.05 19.41
CA ASP A 62 -4.50 4.28 20.05
C ASP A 62 -5.33 5.21 19.14
N GLY A 63 -5.52 4.83 17.88
CA GLY A 63 -6.26 5.60 16.89
C GLY A 63 -5.47 6.78 16.31
N VAL A 64 -4.14 6.77 16.41
CA VAL A 64 -3.28 7.79 15.78
C VAL A 64 -3.09 7.43 14.30
N PRO A 65 -3.27 8.39 13.35
CA PRO A 65 -2.96 8.15 11.95
C PRO A 65 -1.50 7.78 11.71
N THR A 66 -1.27 6.73 10.92
CA THR A 66 0.07 6.24 10.55
C THR A 66 0.58 6.90 9.27
N GLN A 67 1.83 6.62 8.89
CA GLN A 67 2.36 7.06 7.60
C GLN A 67 1.50 6.57 6.42
N ARG A 68 1.02 5.32 6.50
CA ARG A 68 0.12 4.74 5.49
C ARG A 68 -1.19 5.52 5.33
N TYR A 69 -1.69 6.16 6.40
CA TYR A 69 -2.85 7.06 6.30
C TYR A 69 -2.52 8.33 5.52
N ASN A 70 -1.31 8.88 5.68
CA ASN A 70 -0.87 10.03 4.89
C ASN A 70 -0.67 9.63 3.41
N ASP A 71 -0.13 8.44 3.14
CA ASP A 71 -0.03 7.87 1.79
C ASP A 71 -1.42 7.66 1.16
N PHE A 72 -2.39 7.23 1.98
CA PHE A 72 -3.79 7.12 1.58
C PHE A 72 -4.38 8.45 1.09
N LYS A 73 -4.00 9.55 1.75
CA LYS A 73 -4.42 10.91 1.37
C LYS A 73 -3.67 11.45 0.14
N GLY A 74 -2.46 10.95 -0.10
CA GLY A 74 -1.64 11.32 -1.25
C GLY A 74 -2.11 10.70 -2.57
N THR A 75 -1.24 10.77 -3.58
CA THR A 75 -1.49 10.24 -4.93
C THR A 75 -1.50 8.70 -4.98
N GLN A 76 -0.86 8.04 -4.01
CA GLN A 76 -0.74 6.59 -3.93
C GLN A 76 -1.85 5.92 -3.11
N GLY A 77 -2.95 6.62 -2.82
CA GLY A 77 -3.85 6.15 -1.79
C GLY A 77 -4.54 4.81 -2.09
N LYS A 78 -4.82 4.51 -3.36
CA LYS A 78 -5.38 3.19 -3.73
C LYS A 78 -4.37 2.05 -3.54
N ALA A 79 -3.07 2.32 -3.70
CA ALA A 79 -2.02 1.33 -3.46
C ALA A 79 -1.84 1.07 -1.95
N ALA A 80 -1.91 2.12 -1.12
CA ALA A 80 -1.88 2.00 0.34
C ALA A 80 -3.03 1.13 0.88
N VAL A 81 -4.21 1.20 0.28
CA VAL A 81 -5.34 0.30 0.63
C VAL A 81 -5.04 -1.15 0.25
N ALA A 82 -4.46 -1.40 -0.93
CA ALA A 82 -4.13 -2.75 -1.39
C ALA A 82 -3.10 -3.42 -0.46
N GLU A 83 -2.08 -2.67 -0.05
CA GLU A 83 -1.08 -3.12 0.91
C GLU A 83 -1.70 -3.42 2.28
N GLY A 84 -2.51 -2.48 2.80
CA GLY A 84 -3.24 -2.69 4.04
C GLY A 84 -4.18 -3.89 4.03
N LEU A 85 -4.79 -4.20 2.87
CA LEU A 85 -5.62 -5.40 2.71
C LEU A 85 -4.80 -6.68 2.77
N ARG A 86 -3.61 -6.71 2.15
CA ARG A 86 -2.72 -7.88 2.19
C ARG A 86 -2.24 -8.20 3.60
N GLU A 87 -2.05 -7.18 4.43
CA GLU A 87 -1.64 -7.36 5.82
C GLU A 87 -2.83 -7.68 6.74
N GLY A 88 -3.90 -6.88 6.68
CA GLY A 88 -5.05 -7.02 7.59
C GLY A 88 -5.93 -8.24 7.32
N TRP A 89 -5.93 -8.74 6.09
CA TRP A 89 -6.65 -9.95 5.67
C TRP A 89 -5.69 -11.00 5.12
N SER A 90 -4.46 -11.06 5.64
CA SER A 90 -3.41 -11.98 5.20
C SER A 90 -3.90 -13.43 5.04
N GLU A 91 -4.72 -13.92 5.96
CA GLU A 91 -5.32 -15.26 5.95
C GLU A 91 -6.19 -15.54 4.71
N LEU A 92 -6.85 -14.52 4.16
CA LEU A 92 -7.58 -14.63 2.88
C LEU A 92 -6.61 -14.76 1.70
N PHE A 93 -5.50 -14.01 1.72
CA PHE A 93 -4.48 -14.06 0.67
C PHE A 93 -3.61 -15.32 0.74
N LEU A 94 -3.46 -15.92 1.93
CA LEU A 94 -2.83 -17.24 2.10
C LEU A 94 -3.66 -18.35 1.44
N SER A 95 -4.99 -18.23 1.51
CA SER A 95 -5.90 -19.16 0.84
C SER A 95 -5.91 -18.95 -0.68
N ASP A 96 -5.95 -17.70 -1.13
CA ASP A 96 -5.85 -17.37 -2.54
C ASP A 96 -5.20 -15.99 -2.78
N GLN A 97 -4.06 -15.98 -3.47
CA GLN A 97 -3.30 -14.76 -3.74
C GLN A 97 -4.07 -13.71 -4.55
N LYS A 98 -5.07 -14.14 -5.34
CA LYS A 98 -5.92 -13.30 -6.18
C LYS A 98 -7.37 -13.27 -5.69
N ILE A 99 -7.60 -13.47 -4.40
CA ILE A 99 -8.95 -13.40 -3.80
C ILE A 99 -9.69 -12.09 -4.09
N TYR A 100 -8.97 -11.00 -4.31
CA TYR A 100 -9.52 -9.69 -4.68
C TYR A 100 -10.18 -9.66 -6.08
N GLU A 101 -9.86 -10.61 -6.97
CA GLU A 101 -10.47 -10.75 -8.31
C GLU A 101 -11.68 -11.70 -8.30
N LYS A 102 -11.93 -12.41 -7.20
CA LYS A 102 -12.94 -13.45 -7.13
C LYS A 102 -14.37 -12.93 -7.00
N SER A 103 -15.32 -13.82 -7.27
CA SER A 103 -16.73 -13.56 -7.05
C SER A 103 -17.05 -13.39 -5.56
N ALA A 104 -18.14 -12.70 -5.24
CA ALA A 104 -18.59 -12.55 -3.85
C ALA A 104 -18.89 -13.90 -3.18
N ALA A 105 -19.31 -14.92 -3.95
CA ALA A 105 -19.58 -16.26 -3.44
C ALA A 105 -18.29 -16.98 -3.03
N ASP A 106 -17.23 -16.88 -3.84
CA ASP A 106 -15.94 -17.50 -3.55
C ASP A 106 -15.23 -16.82 -2.37
N ILE A 107 -15.29 -15.49 -2.31
CA ILE A 107 -14.78 -14.71 -1.16
C ILE A 107 -15.49 -15.18 0.11
N LEU A 108 -16.81 -15.33 0.07
CA LEU A 108 -17.60 -15.82 1.20
C LEU A 108 -17.23 -17.25 1.61
N ALA A 109 -17.03 -18.15 0.65
CA ALA A 109 -16.60 -19.53 0.94
C ALA A 109 -15.23 -19.54 1.64
N THR A 110 -14.30 -18.71 1.16
CA THR A 110 -12.96 -18.58 1.77
C THR A 110 -13.04 -17.99 3.17
N VAL A 111 -13.80 -16.90 3.36
CA VAL A 111 -14.02 -16.26 4.65
C VAL A 111 -14.61 -17.24 5.67
N LYS A 112 -15.58 -18.07 5.28
CA LYS A 112 -16.12 -19.12 6.15
C LYS A 112 -15.06 -20.15 6.55
N GLY A 113 -14.22 -20.56 5.61
CA GLY A 113 -13.12 -21.50 5.84
C GLY A 113 -12.10 -20.98 6.85
N VAL A 114 -11.71 -19.70 6.77
CA VAL A 114 -10.67 -19.13 7.64
C VAL A 114 -11.19 -18.61 8.99
N SER A 115 -12.37 -18.00 9.01
CA SER A 115 -12.91 -17.37 10.22
C SER A 115 -13.71 -18.34 11.11
N GLY A 116 -14.27 -19.41 10.53
CA GLY A 116 -15.24 -20.26 11.23
C GLY A 116 -16.51 -19.53 11.68
N ALA A 117 -16.75 -18.29 11.20
CA ALA A 117 -17.89 -17.47 11.60
C ALA A 117 -19.20 -17.97 10.98
N GLY A 118 -20.31 -17.73 11.66
CA GLY A 118 -21.64 -18.06 11.16
C GLY A 118 -22.00 -17.29 9.87
N ASP A 119 -22.92 -17.86 9.09
CA ASP A 119 -23.26 -17.39 7.74
C ASP A 119 -23.53 -15.88 7.61
N ALA A 120 -24.27 -15.30 8.56
CA ALA A 120 -24.60 -13.88 8.54
C ALA A 120 -23.37 -12.98 8.77
N VAL A 121 -22.42 -13.42 9.60
CA VAL A 121 -21.19 -12.69 9.91
C VAL A 121 -20.19 -12.84 8.76
N ALA A 122 -20.02 -14.06 8.25
CA ALA A 122 -19.17 -14.33 7.09
C ALA A 122 -19.61 -13.53 5.84
N ARG A 123 -20.93 -13.38 5.62
CA ARG A 123 -21.46 -12.49 4.57
C ARG A 123 -20.99 -11.04 4.75
N LYS A 124 -21.10 -10.49 5.97
CA LYS A 124 -20.67 -9.10 6.26
C LYS A 124 -19.17 -8.91 6.08
N MET A 125 -18.37 -9.88 6.53
CA MET A 125 -16.92 -9.90 6.32
C MET A 125 -16.59 -9.90 4.82
N ALA A 126 -17.20 -10.80 4.04
CA ALA A 126 -16.97 -10.89 2.60
C ALA A 126 -17.40 -9.62 1.85
N THR A 127 -18.56 -9.05 2.19
CA THR A 127 -19.03 -7.78 1.59
C THR A 127 -18.12 -6.61 1.96
N THR A 128 -17.61 -6.56 3.19
CA THR A 128 -16.66 -5.53 3.62
C THR A 128 -15.35 -5.64 2.86
N PHE A 129 -14.78 -6.85 2.79
CA PHE A 129 -13.56 -7.11 2.03
C PHE A 129 -13.70 -6.70 0.57
N LYS A 130 -14.79 -7.10 -0.09
CA LYS A 130 -15.05 -6.75 -1.49
C LYS A 130 -15.15 -5.23 -1.70
N ALA A 131 -15.88 -4.53 -0.83
CA ALA A 131 -16.00 -3.07 -0.92
C ALA A 131 -14.65 -2.36 -0.74
N LEU A 132 -13.74 -2.91 0.09
CA LEU A 132 -12.38 -2.40 0.25
C LEU A 132 -11.51 -2.71 -0.98
N CYS A 133 -11.64 -3.90 -1.57
CA CYS A 133 -10.95 -4.26 -2.82
C CYS A 133 -11.31 -3.31 -3.96
N ASP A 134 -12.56 -2.85 -4.03
CA ASP A 134 -13.02 -1.86 -5.02
C ASP A 134 -12.38 -0.47 -4.81
N GLN A 135 -11.89 -0.17 -3.59
CA GLN A 135 -11.15 1.05 -3.28
C GLN A 135 -9.63 0.91 -3.48
N ALA A 136 -9.14 -0.29 -3.77
CA ALA A 136 -7.73 -0.61 -3.89
C ALA A 136 -7.24 -0.65 -5.34
N SER A 137 -5.95 -0.40 -5.55
CA SER A 137 -5.28 -0.58 -6.85
C SER A 137 -4.24 -1.68 -6.72
N TRP A 138 -4.45 -2.78 -7.43
CA TRP A 138 -3.62 -3.99 -7.36
C TRP A 138 -2.45 -3.99 -8.36
N ASN A 139 -2.37 -2.99 -9.24
CA ASN A 139 -1.36 -2.84 -10.28
C ASN A 139 -0.08 -2.10 -9.84
N SER A 140 -0.01 -1.65 -8.58
CA SER A 140 1.15 -0.92 -8.08
C SER A 140 2.10 -1.87 -7.34
N ARG A 141 3.34 -2.00 -7.84
CA ARG A 141 4.44 -2.61 -7.07
C ARG A 141 4.61 -1.84 -5.76
N PRO A 142 4.80 -2.52 -4.62
CA PRO A 142 5.09 -1.84 -3.36
C PRO A 142 6.44 -1.14 -3.52
N GLN A 143 6.43 0.19 -3.62
CA GLN A 143 7.64 0.96 -3.33
C GLN A 143 7.81 0.90 -1.82
N GLN A 144 8.81 0.14 -1.39
CA GLN A 144 9.20 0.10 0.01
C GLN A 144 9.44 1.53 0.49
N HIS A 145 8.65 1.96 1.47
CA HIS A 145 8.90 3.18 2.22
C HIS A 145 10.21 2.96 3.00
N GLY A 146 11.32 3.40 2.41
CA GLY A 146 12.53 3.68 3.16
C GLY A 146 12.23 4.84 4.10
N THR A 147 12.34 4.56 5.40
CA THR A 147 12.30 5.51 6.50
C THR A 147 13.12 6.75 6.19
N ILE A 148 12.46 7.91 6.10
CA ILE A 148 13.14 9.21 6.20
C ILE A 148 12.72 9.78 7.55
N GLU A 149 13.56 9.58 8.56
CA GLU A 149 13.54 10.38 9.79
C GLU A 149 14.38 11.64 9.55
N ASP A 150 13.66 12.75 9.47
CA ASP A 150 13.94 14.11 9.95
C ASP A 150 15.35 14.74 9.97
N ALA A 151 15.36 15.96 9.39
CA ALA A 151 15.85 17.24 9.95
C ALA A 151 17.05 17.95 9.26
N GLU A 152 16.68 18.91 8.40
CA GLU A 152 16.92 20.35 8.59
C GLU A 152 18.36 20.92 8.55
N ARG A 153 18.78 21.57 7.44
CA ARG A 153 18.98 23.04 7.32
C ARG A 153 19.65 23.51 6.01
N GLU A 154 19.18 24.69 5.60
CA GLU A 154 19.82 25.75 4.80
C GLU A 154 20.04 25.57 3.28
N SER A 155 19.28 26.38 2.52
CA SER A 155 19.61 26.92 1.18
C SER A 155 20.72 28.01 1.32
N PRO A 156 21.37 28.56 0.26
CA PRO A 156 21.03 28.64 -1.18
C PRO A 156 22.18 28.04 -2.08
N GLU A 157 22.19 27.98 -3.42
CA GLU A 157 22.02 29.02 -4.43
C GLU A 157 22.22 28.40 -5.86
N VAL A 158 21.35 28.78 -6.80
CA VAL A 158 21.55 29.10 -8.25
C VAL A 158 22.34 28.19 -9.23
N GLY A 159 21.71 27.99 -10.41
CA GLY A 159 22.34 27.71 -11.72
C GLY A 159 22.40 26.21 -12.06
N GLU A 160 22.08 25.70 -13.24
CA GLU A 160 22.12 26.30 -14.56
C GLU A 160 21.26 25.48 -15.55
N GLN A 161 20.70 26.17 -16.52
CA GLN A 161 19.85 25.67 -17.60
C GLN A 161 20.61 24.74 -18.54
N SER A 162 19.96 23.68 -19.05
CA SER A 162 20.08 23.25 -20.45
C SER A 162 19.07 22.12 -20.81
N ARG A 163 18.05 22.49 -21.59
CA ARG A 163 17.47 21.68 -22.69
C ARG A 163 18.22 22.11 -23.96
N PRO A 164 18.33 21.34 -25.07
CA PRO A 164 17.20 20.66 -25.72
C PRO A 164 17.49 19.39 -26.57
N GLY A 165 16.41 18.72 -27.03
CA GLY A 165 16.40 17.75 -28.15
C GLY A 165 16.65 16.29 -27.72
N GLN A 166 15.96 15.26 -28.22
CA GLN A 166 15.16 15.12 -29.42
C GLN A 166 14.29 13.85 -29.29
N GLN A 167 13.03 13.91 -29.69
CA GLN A 167 12.11 12.76 -29.71
C GLN A 167 12.21 11.97 -31.02
N ALA A 168 12.06 10.64 -30.86
CA ALA A 168 11.50 9.63 -31.78
C ALA A 168 12.38 9.14 -32.96
N PRO A 169 12.16 7.92 -33.52
CA PRO A 169 11.00 7.02 -33.34
C PRO A 169 11.31 5.54 -33.05
N ILE A 170 10.22 4.86 -32.66
CA ILE A 170 10.04 3.43 -32.44
C ILE A 170 10.12 2.69 -33.79
N LEU A 171 10.89 1.61 -33.86
CA LEU A 171 10.74 0.56 -34.88
C LEU A 171 10.76 -0.81 -34.19
N PRO A 172 9.86 -1.74 -34.56
CA PRO A 172 9.80 -3.08 -34.00
C PRO A 172 10.71 -4.00 -34.82
N ASP A 173 11.76 -4.54 -34.21
CA ASP A 173 12.52 -5.63 -34.83
C ASP A 173 12.25 -6.92 -34.04
N SER A 174 11.55 -7.83 -34.71
CA SER A 174 11.37 -9.21 -34.30
C SER A 174 12.49 -10.02 -34.93
N SER A 175 13.55 -10.28 -34.16
CA SER A 175 14.53 -11.31 -34.49
C SER A 175 14.81 -12.20 -33.27
N SER A 176 14.60 -13.48 -33.53
CA SER A 176 14.67 -14.62 -32.64
C SER A 176 16.05 -14.79 -31.98
N GLY A 177 16.06 -15.08 -30.68
CA GLY A 177 17.03 -16.02 -30.11
C GLY A 177 18.31 -15.51 -29.44
N LEU A 178 18.43 -14.24 -29.04
CA LEU A 178 19.51 -13.81 -28.13
C LEU A 178 19.01 -13.83 -26.69
N LEU A 179 19.55 -14.76 -25.89
CA LEU A 179 19.38 -14.77 -24.43
C LEU A 179 19.89 -13.45 -23.86
N ARG A 180 18.97 -12.51 -23.59
CA ARG A 180 19.25 -11.27 -22.87
C ARG A 180 19.28 -11.59 -21.39
N LEU A 181 20.48 -11.82 -20.87
CA LEU A 181 20.70 -12.08 -19.46
C LEU A 181 20.70 -10.75 -18.70
N HIS A 182 19.63 -10.51 -17.94
CA HIS A 182 19.52 -9.35 -17.05
C HIS A 182 19.99 -9.77 -15.66
N HIS A 183 21.15 -9.26 -15.24
CA HIS A 183 21.67 -9.48 -13.89
C HIS A 183 21.27 -8.33 -12.97
N ASP A 184 20.64 -8.66 -11.85
CA ASP A 184 20.35 -7.72 -10.77
C ASP A 184 21.29 -8.07 -9.60
N ILE A 185 22.24 -7.18 -9.29
CA ILE A 185 23.28 -7.41 -8.28
C ILE A 185 23.09 -6.43 -7.13
N HIS A 186 22.76 -6.97 -5.95
CA HIS A 186 22.71 -6.21 -4.71
C HIS A 186 24.06 -6.27 -3.98
N LEU A 187 24.74 -5.14 -3.87
CA LEU A 187 26.03 -5.03 -3.20
C LEU A 187 25.88 -4.37 -1.83
N HIS A 188 26.31 -5.07 -0.78
CA HIS A 188 26.43 -4.46 0.55
C HIS A 188 27.83 -3.89 0.71
N LEU A 189 27.91 -2.55 0.79
CA LEU A 189 29.17 -1.84 0.92
C LEU A 189 29.69 -1.93 2.36
N PRO A 190 30.98 -2.24 2.59
CA PRO A 190 31.55 -2.25 3.92
C PRO A 190 31.57 -0.82 4.49
N PRO A 191 31.38 -0.62 5.81
CA PRO A 191 31.35 0.69 6.45
C PRO A 191 32.78 1.24 6.60
N THR A 192 33.42 1.57 5.48
CA THR A 192 34.77 2.16 5.43
C THR A 192 34.68 3.58 4.91
N SER A 193 35.55 4.47 5.36
CA SER A 193 35.66 5.84 4.83
C SER A 193 36.72 5.96 3.71
N ASP A 194 37.33 4.85 3.28
CA ASP A 194 38.38 4.86 2.26
C ASP A 194 37.80 4.72 0.84
N VAL A 195 37.93 5.79 0.06
CA VAL A 195 37.46 5.87 -1.33
C VAL A 195 38.14 4.85 -2.24
N SER A 196 39.38 4.47 -1.93
CA SER A 196 40.17 3.50 -2.72
C SER A 196 39.58 2.10 -2.65
N VAL A 197 39.00 1.73 -1.50
CA VAL A 197 38.33 0.43 -1.31
C VAL A 197 37.08 0.34 -2.18
N TYR A 198 36.27 1.40 -2.21
CA TYR A 198 35.10 1.46 -3.09
C TYR A 198 35.51 1.38 -4.57
N ARG A 199 36.55 2.11 -4.97
CA ARG A 199 37.04 2.07 -6.35
C ARG A 199 37.56 0.68 -6.74
N ALA A 200 38.27 -0.01 -5.86
CA ALA A 200 38.74 -1.37 -6.11
C ALA A 200 37.57 -2.35 -6.31
N ILE A 201 36.51 -2.25 -5.49
CA ILE A 201 35.31 -3.10 -5.60
C ILE A 201 34.60 -2.88 -6.94
N PHE A 202 34.40 -1.62 -7.36
CA PHE A 202 33.76 -1.32 -8.64
C PHE A 202 34.63 -1.68 -9.85
N GLN A 203 35.95 -1.52 -9.74
CA GLN A 203 36.90 -1.93 -10.78
C GLN A 203 36.88 -3.45 -10.99
N ALA A 204 36.85 -4.23 -9.90
CA ALA A 204 36.73 -5.68 -9.95
C ALA A 204 35.40 -6.14 -10.57
N LEU A 205 34.28 -5.53 -10.17
CA LEU A 205 32.96 -5.80 -10.76
C LEU A 205 32.92 -5.53 -12.26
N LYS A 206 33.56 -4.44 -12.71
CA LYS A 206 33.64 -4.08 -14.12
C LYS A 206 34.49 -5.08 -14.93
N MET A 207 35.55 -5.64 -14.36
CA MET A 207 36.39 -6.61 -15.06
C MET A 207 35.75 -8.00 -15.17
N GLU A 208 34.97 -8.41 -14.17
CA GLU A 208 34.42 -9.76 -14.11
C GLU A 208 33.04 -9.89 -14.79
N LEU A 209 32.29 -8.79 -14.87
CA LEU A 209 30.91 -8.78 -15.39
C LEU A 209 30.81 -8.24 -16.84
N MET A 210 31.90 -7.72 -17.39
CA MET A 210 31.96 -7.09 -18.72
C MET A 210 32.93 -7.85 -19.63
#